data_AF-A0A7S7U1R2-F1
#
_entry.id   AF-A0A7S7U1R2-F1
#
_cell.length_a   1.000
_cell.length_b   1.000
_cell.length_c   1.000
_cell.angle_alpha   90.00
_cell.angle_beta   90.00
_cell.angle_gamma   90.00
#
_symmetry.space_group_name_H-M   'P 1'
#
loop_
_entity.id
_entity.type
_entity.pdbx_description
1 polymer ?
#
loop_
_entity_poly.entity_id
_entity_poly.type
_entity_poly.pdbx_seq_one_letter_code
_entity_poly.pdbx_strand_id
1 'polypeptide(L)'
;MRGQMELDLKKMELGDATAAEARAAVSELLKEGSESSYSRLYAAMGAWLWKTLDGRRRDDELRQWFDIIRRTSAFLSAKNPAYAERFRAFYDLLEMSIATSKAANVDEILTRQHVVSILQHLQQAGQRPVEKAAIAGKLGLKPANLSRILHMMANARLVERTSYGKQAHFCITREGSIALSKREAALRPAQAAAPMVQQSAAEAGAVYRQILATARHDSQLTLAHGNILPDLTYPMPTADPGLGLMNLLQRLANLPAPPTPTPTPPATPPPTQAQPARKIWRKRCYAVQVAPVHDKALDAHRAHLFVEPVQQQKSGHFMLHAYKEENENHVD
;
A
#
# COMPACT_ATOMS: atom_id res chain seq x y z
N MET A 1 14.96 33.34 40.16
CA MET A 1 14.57 33.14 38.74
C MET A 1 15.74 32.73 37.84
N ARG A 2 16.91 33.37 37.87
CA ARG A 2 18.08 32.96 37.04
C ARG A 2 18.45 31.47 37.12
N GLY A 3 18.45 30.88 38.32
CA GLY A 3 18.79 29.46 38.49
C GLY A 3 17.85 28.48 37.77
N GLN A 4 16.55 28.80 37.69
CA GLN A 4 15.59 27.94 36.97
C GLN A 4 15.82 28.01 35.45
N MET A 5 16.06 29.21 34.93
CA MET A 5 16.37 29.41 33.51
C MET A 5 17.63 28.63 33.09
N GLU A 6 18.68 28.63 33.92
CA GLU A 6 19.89 27.86 33.63
C GLU A 6 19.66 26.34 33.66
N LEU A 7 18.82 25.88 34.58
CA LEU A 7 18.43 24.48 34.66
C LEU A 7 17.62 24.07 33.42
N ASP A 8 16.68 24.90 32.99
CA ASP A 8 15.87 24.64 31.79
C ASP A 8 16.73 24.66 30.51
N LEU A 9 17.70 25.57 30.42
CA LEU A 9 18.64 25.60 29.29
C LEU A 9 19.51 24.33 29.24
N LYS A 10 19.99 23.86 30.40
CA LYS A 10 20.70 22.57 30.48
C LYS A 10 19.82 21.40 30.09
N LYS A 11 18.55 21.37 30.49
CA LYS A 11 17.59 20.35 30.02
C LYS A 11 17.42 20.41 28.49
N MET A 12 17.36 21.61 27.91
CA MET A 12 17.29 21.76 26.45
C MET A 12 18.53 21.17 25.77
N GLU A 13 19.74 21.53 26.24
CA GLU A 13 21.00 20.96 25.75
C GLU A 13 21.04 19.43 25.88
N LEU A 14 20.46 18.90 26.96
CA LEU A 14 20.39 17.45 27.20
C LEU A 14 19.39 16.74 26.28
N GLY A 15 18.37 17.44 25.78
CA GLY A 15 17.26 16.86 25.02
C GLY A 15 16.05 16.47 25.87
N ASP A 16 16.12 16.74 27.18
CA ASP A 16 15.10 16.35 28.17
C ASP A 16 14.03 17.42 28.38
N ALA A 17 14.24 18.63 27.86
CA ALA A 17 13.26 19.71 27.96
C ALA A 17 12.02 19.43 27.10
N THR A 18 10.86 19.74 27.66
CA THR A 18 9.61 19.85 26.91
C THR A 18 9.54 21.17 26.12
N ALA A 19 8.71 21.24 25.09
CA ALA A 19 8.48 22.45 24.30
C ALA A 19 7.90 23.61 25.15
N ALA A 20 7.15 23.28 26.22
CA ALA A 20 6.63 24.27 27.16
C ALA A 20 7.75 24.91 28.00
N GLU A 21 8.62 24.08 28.59
CA GLU A 21 9.80 24.55 29.34
C GLU A 21 10.73 25.37 28.43
N ALA A 22 11.00 24.86 27.22
CA ALA A 22 11.83 25.55 26.24
C ALA A 22 11.27 26.92 25.85
N ARG A 23 9.95 27.04 25.65
CA ARG A 23 9.31 28.33 25.33
C ARG A 23 9.50 29.34 26.46
N ALA A 24 9.39 28.92 27.72
CA ALA A 24 9.62 29.77 28.87
C ALA A 24 11.08 30.25 28.92
N ALA A 25 12.04 29.33 28.79
CA ALA A 25 13.47 29.66 28.80
C ALA A 25 13.88 30.59 27.64
N VAL A 26 13.40 30.30 26.42
CA VAL A 26 13.60 31.15 25.23
C VAL A 26 13.05 32.55 25.48
N SER A 27 11.82 32.67 26.00
CA SER A 27 11.21 33.97 26.23
C SER A 27 12.00 34.82 27.22
N GLU A 28 12.55 34.23 28.28
CA GLU A 28 13.35 34.96 29.26
C GLU A 28 14.69 35.43 28.68
N LEU A 29 15.39 34.57 27.93
CA LEU A 29 16.65 34.95 27.26
C LEU A 29 16.46 36.03 26.20
N LEU A 30 15.33 36.00 25.47
CA LEU A 30 14.99 37.02 24.47
C LEU A 30 14.59 38.37 25.08
N LYS A 31 14.05 38.38 26.31
CA LYS A 31 13.79 39.62 27.07
C LYS A 31 15.07 40.28 27.54
N GLU A 32 16.07 39.49 27.96
CA GLU A 32 17.39 40.02 28.36
C GLU A 32 18.06 40.77 27.20
N GLY A 33 17.97 40.20 25.98
CA GLY A 33 18.38 40.87 24.75
C GLY A 33 19.89 41.10 24.59
N SER A 34 20.71 40.50 25.45
CA SER A 34 22.17 40.60 25.41
C SER A 34 22.76 39.67 24.34
N GLU A 35 23.92 40.00 23.78
CA GLU A 35 24.58 39.11 22.80
C GLU A 35 24.96 37.75 23.42
N SER A 36 25.33 37.76 24.70
CA SER A 36 25.61 36.55 25.48
C SER A 36 24.37 35.66 25.59
N SER A 37 23.18 36.24 25.85
CA SER A 37 21.94 35.46 25.94
C SER A 37 21.59 34.80 24.60
N TYR A 38 21.77 35.51 23.48
CA TYR A 38 21.55 34.94 22.13
C TYR A 38 22.54 33.82 21.79
N SER A 39 23.83 33.99 22.12
CA SER A 39 24.85 32.96 21.90
C SER A 39 24.55 31.69 22.68
N ARG A 40 24.17 31.82 23.97
CA ARG A 40 23.76 30.69 24.81
C ARG A 40 22.52 30.00 24.26
N LEU A 41 21.51 30.77 23.85
CA LEU A 41 20.30 30.22 23.25
C LEU A 41 20.60 29.45 21.97
N TYR A 42 21.47 29.99 21.11
CA TYR A 42 21.90 29.33 19.87
C TYR A 42 22.62 28.00 20.15
N ALA A 43 23.57 27.99 21.10
CA ALA A 43 24.28 26.78 21.48
C ALA A 43 23.32 25.69 22.02
N ALA A 44 22.41 26.07 22.92
CA ALA A 44 21.45 25.14 23.50
C ALA A 44 20.48 24.57 22.46
N MET A 45 19.92 25.42 21.60
CA MET A 45 19.01 24.99 20.54
C MET A 45 19.71 24.13 19.49
N GLY A 46 20.96 24.45 19.15
CA GLY A 46 21.78 23.66 18.24
C GLY A 46 22.07 22.26 18.77
N ALA A 47 22.45 22.15 20.06
CA ALA A 47 22.67 20.88 20.73
C ALA A 47 21.38 20.02 20.76
N TRP A 48 20.25 20.64 21.10
CA TRP A 48 18.94 20.00 21.08
C TRP A 48 18.56 19.49 19.68
N LEU A 49 18.74 20.34 18.65
CA LEU A 49 18.41 20.00 17.27
C LEU A 49 19.24 18.82 16.78
N TRP A 50 20.56 18.84 17.03
CA TRP A 50 21.44 17.74 16.66
C TRP A 50 20.99 16.41 17.26
N LYS A 51 20.74 16.37 18.57
CA LYS A 51 20.24 15.16 19.26
C LYS A 51 18.90 14.69 18.71
N THR A 52 18.02 15.63 18.40
CA THR A 52 16.69 15.35 17.84
C THR A 52 16.79 14.71 16.45
N LEU A 53 17.66 15.24 15.60
CA LEU A 53 17.90 14.72 14.25
C LEU A 53 18.62 13.36 14.28
N ASP A 54 19.65 13.24 15.12
CA ASP A 54 20.42 11.99 15.30
C ASP A 54 19.54 10.86 15.87
N GLY A 55 18.73 11.17 16.88
CA GLY A 55 17.74 10.27 17.46
C GLY A 55 16.57 9.95 16.53
N ARG A 56 16.48 10.60 15.35
CA ARG A 56 15.38 10.48 14.39
C ARG A 56 14.02 10.58 15.07
N ARG A 57 13.91 11.51 16.02
CA ARG A 57 12.69 11.79 16.75
C ARG A 57 11.59 12.16 15.73
N ARG A 58 10.32 11.80 15.99
CA ARG A 58 9.21 12.05 15.06
C ARG A 58 7.91 12.54 15.72
N ASP A 59 7.91 12.84 17.01
CA ASP A 59 6.69 13.23 17.77
C ASP A 59 6.05 14.52 17.33
N ASP A 60 4.79 14.64 17.73
CA ASP A 60 3.99 15.84 17.49
C ASP A 60 4.60 17.05 18.22
N GLU A 61 5.42 16.81 19.25
CA GLU A 61 6.18 17.85 19.93
C GLU A 61 7.19 18.53 19.00
N LEU A 62 7.75 17.83 18.00
CA LEU A 62 8.64 18.45 17.01
C LEU A 62 8.01 19.63 16.27
N ARG A 63 6.70 19.60 16.05
CA ARG A 63 5.99 20.73 15.43
C ARG A 63 5.98 21.94 16.36
N GLN A 64 5.85 21.71 17.67
CA GLN A 64 5.92 22.78 18.66
C GLN A 64 7.32 23.38 18.72
N TRP A 65 8.35 22.54 18.64
CA TRP A 65 9.74 22.97 18.56
C TRP A 65 10.03 23.76 17.29
N PHE A 66 9.55 23.30 16.14
CA PHE A 66 9.61 24.04 14.88
C PHE A 66 9.02 25.45 15.03
N ASP A 67 7.83 25.57 15.63
CA ASP A 67 7.21 26.87 15.88
C ASP A 67 8.01 27.75 16.85
N ILE A 68 8.65 27.18 17.88
CA ILE A 68 9.51 27.92 18.81
C ILE A 68 10.73 28.49 18.07
N ILE A 69 11.43 27.67 17.29
CA ILE A 69 12.61 28.08 16.53
C ILE A 69 12.24 29.14 15.48
N ARG A 70 11.14 28.93 14.74
CA ARG A 70 10.64 29.88 13.75
C ARG A 70 10.28 31.23 14.34
N ARG A 71 9.56 31.26 15.47
CA ARG A 71 9.22 32.51 16.18
C ARG A 71 10.47 33.21 16.73
N THR A 72 11.44 32.45 17.21
CA THR A 72 12.73 32.98 17.70
C THR A 72 13.49 33.67 16.56
N SER A 73 13.58 33.03 15.39
CA SER A 73 14.17 33.65 14.19
C SER A 73 13.44 34.94 13.80
N ALA A 74 12.11 34.92 13.74
CA ALA A 74 11.32 36.11 13.42
C ALA A 74 11.55 37.25 14.42
N PHE A 75 11.60 36.96 15.73
CA PHE A 75 11.89 37.96 16.76
C PHE A 75 13.29 38.56 16.61
N LEU A 76 14.30 37.73 16.29
CA LEU A 76 15.68 38.17 16.14
C LEU A 76 15.91 38.96 14.84
N SER A 77 15.05 38.83 13.83
CA SER A 77 15.24 39.51 12.53
C SER A 77 15.45 41.03 12.66
N ALA A 78 14.72 41.69 13.57
CA ALA A 78 14.82 43.13 13.81
C ALA A 78 15.97 43.51 14.76
N LYS A 79 16.40 42.62 15.65
CA LYS A 79 17.38 42.91 16.72
C LYS A 79 18.79 42.45 16.38
N ASN A 80 18.92 41.27 15.77
CA ASN A 80 20.18 40.65 15.40
C ASN A 80 19.96 39.72 14.18
N PRO A 81 20.11 40.24 12.94
CA PRO A 81 19.81 39.49 11.73
C PRO A 81 20.74 38.29 11.53
N ALA A 82 21.97 38.35 12.04
CA ALA A 82 22.92 37.24 11.92
C ALA A 82 22.44 35.98 12.67
N TYR A 83 21.93 36.12 13.91
CA TYR A 83 21.33 34.99 14.61
C TYR A 83 20.00 34.56 13.99
N ALA A 84 19.19 35.51 13.48
CA ALA A 84 17.92 35.18 12.84
C ALA A 84 18.09 34.19 11.67
N GLU A 85 19.10 34.40 10.82
CA GLU A 85 19.45 33.50 9.72
C GLU A 85 19.97 32.13 10.19
N ARG A 86 20.74 32.10 11.30
CA ARG A 86 21.18 30.84 11.89
C ARG A 86 20.01 30.00 12.43
N PHE A 87 19.06 30.64 13.12
CA PHE A 87 17.83 29.96 13.57
C PHE A 87 16.92 29.59 12.39
N ARG A 88 17.01 30.30 11.26
CA ARG A 88 16.33 29.92 10.03
C ARG A 88 16.79 28.57 9.50
N ALA A 89 18.10 28.39 9.38
CA ALA A 89 18.67 27.11 9.02
C ALA A 89 18.22 25.97 9.95
N PHE A 90 18.05 26.24 11.25
CA PHE A 90 17.56 25.24 12.21
C PHE A 90 16.14 24.79 11.93
N TYR A 91 15.20 25.72 11.70
CA TYR A 91 13.82 25.30 11.45
C TYR A 91 13.64 24.70 10.04
N ASP A 92 14.43 25.11 9.04
CA ASP A 92 14.42 24.49 7.71
C ASP A 92 14.85 23.01 7.79
N LEU A 93 15.93 22.71 8.52
CA LEU A 93 16.37 21.33 8.78
C LEU A 93 15.30 20.51 9.52
N LEU A 94 14.65 21.13 10.51
CA LEU A 94 13.60 20.47 11.26
C LEU A 94 12.35 20.23 10.39
N GLU A 95 11.99 21.16 9.51
CA GLU A 95 10.91 20.99 8.54
C GLU A 95 11.20 19.84 7.58
N MET A 96 12.41 19.74 7.03
CA MET A 96 12.83 18.61 6.20
C MET A 96 12.71 17.28 6.95
N SER A 97 13.10 17.25 8.23
CA SER A 97 12.96 16.07 9.08
C SER A 97 11.49 15.68 9.29
N ILE A 98 10.62 16.66 9.56
CA ILE A 98 9.17 16.47 9.71
C ILE A 98 8.51 16.05 8.38
N ALA A 99 8.96 16.59 7.25
CA ALA A 99 8.46 16.18 5.94
C ALA A 99 8.85 14.72 5.64
N THR A 100 10.10 14.36 5.96
CA THR A 100 10.60 12.98 5.80
C THR A 100 9.90 12.00 6.75
N SER A 101 9.49 12.45 7.93
CA SER A 101 8.78 11.60 8.90
C SER A 101 7.39 11.19 8.42
N LYS A 102 6.74 11.97 7.54
CA LYS A 102 5.45 11.62 6.93
C LYS A 102 5.54 10.49 5.90
N ALA A 103 6.74 10.01 5.54
CA ALA A 103 6.93 9.13 4.39
C ALA A 103 6.86 7.62 4.67
N ALA A 104 6.73 7.18 5.93
CA ALA A 104 6.54 5.76 6.20
C ALA A 104 5.05 5.41 6.12
N ASN A 105 4.58 5.04 4.93
CA ASN A 105 3.21 4.57 4.75
C ASN A 105 3.02 3.30 5.57
N VAL A 106 2.28 3.40 6.68
CA VAL A 106 2.00 2.28 7.58
C VAL A 106 1.43 1.10 6.80
N ASP A 107 0.55 1.36 5.83
CA ASP A 107 -0.03 0.32 5.00
C ASP A 107 1.03 -0.41 4.16
N GLU A 108 2.02 0.30 3.61
CA GLU A 108 3.15 -0.30 2.89
C GLU A 108 4.06 -1.12 3.82
N ILE A 109 4.28 -0.66 5.05
CA ILE A 109 5.09 -1.41 6.01
C ILE A 109 4.38 -2.70 6.42
N LEU A 110 3.07 -2.67 6.60
CA LEU A 110 2.27 -3.84 6.92
C LEU A 110 2.21 -4.90 5.80
N THR A 111 2.52 -4.54 4.55
CA THR A 111 2.62 -5.53 3.45
C THR A 111 3.96 -6.27 3.45
N ARG A 112 4.97 -5.78 4.17
CA ARG A 112 6.29 -6.41 4.20
C ARG A 112 6.25 -7.76 4.91
N GLN A 113 7.07 -8.68 4.40
CA GLN A 113 7.21 -10.01 4.97
C GLN A 113 7.61 -9.93 6.46
N HIS A 114 6.94 -10.70 7.30
CA HIS A 114 7.14 -10.81 8.76
C HIS A 114 6.67 -9.64 9.64
N VAL A 115 6.33 -8.46 9.10
CA VAL A 115 5.89 -7.33 9.95
C VAL A 115 4.64 -7.69 10.76
N VAL A 116 3.63 -8.27 10.11
CA VAL A 116 2.39 -8.70 10.77
C VAL A 116 2.69 -9.76 11.84
N SER A 117 3.55 -10.75 11.53
CA SER A 117 3.93 -11.80 12.48
C SER A 117 4.67 -11.26 13.71
N ILE A 118 5.54 -10.26 13.52
CA ILE A 118 6.21 -9.57 14.62
C ILE A 118 5.17 -8.83 15.48
N LEU A 119 4.25 -8.07 14.88
CA LEU A 119 3.21 -7.34 15.62
C LEU A 119 2.30 -8.29 16.39
N GLN A 120 1.88 -9.41 15.80
CA GLN A 120 1.09 -10.43 16.48
C GLN A 120 1.85 -11.05 17.67
N HIS A 121 3.15 -11.33 17.50
CA HIS A 121 3.97 -11.86 18.59
C HIS A 121 4.09 -10.86 19.75
N LEU A 122 4.31 -9.58 19.43
CA LEU A 122 4.38 -8.52 20.45
C LEU A 122 3.01 -8.28 21.11
N GLN A 123 1.92 -8.34 20.35
CA GLN A 123 0.56 -8.22 20.89
C GLN A 123 0.22 -9.37 21.86
N GLN A 124 0.65 -10.60 21.55
CA GLN A 124 0.51 -11.75 22.44
C GLN A 124 1.30 -11.59 23.75
N ALA A 125 2.44 -10.90 23.71
CA ALA A 125 3.21 -10.55 24.91
C ALA A 125 2.58 -9.39 25.72
N GLY A 126 1.59 -8.70 25.16
CA GLY A 126 0.94 -7.54 25.76
C GLY A 126 1.86 -6.32 25.81
N GLN A 127 1.81 -5.58 26.92
CA GLN A 127 2.66 -4.40 27.16
C GLN A 127 4.08 -4.76 27.67
N ARG A 128 4.41 -6.06 27.76
CA ARG A 128 5.72 -6.49 28.25
C ARG A 128 6.77 -6.34 27.14
N PRO A 129 7.91 -5.67 27.40
CA PRO A 129 8.99 -5.58 26.42
C PRO A 129 9.57 -6.98 26.11
N VAL A 130 9.74 -7.30 24.82
CA VAL A 130 10.31 -8.56 24.35
C VAL A 130 11.71 -8.32 23.83
N GLU A 131 12.68 -9.13 24.26
CA GLU A 131 14.07 -9.03 23.78
C GLU A 131 14.16 -9.34 22.27
N LYS A 132 14.98 -8.58 21.54
CA LYS A 132 15.26 -8.81 20.12
C LYS A 132 15.66 -10.26 19.81
N ALA A 133 16.48 -10.89 20.66
CA ALA A 133 16.92 -12.26 20.48
C ALA A 133 15.75 -13.26 20.54
N ALA A 134 14.79 -13.03 21.44
CA ALA A 134 13.59 -13.86 21.54
C ALA A 134 12.69 -13.73 20.30
N ILE A 135 12.53 -12.52 19.75
CA ILE A 135 11.80 -12.28 18.50
C ILE A 135 12.48 -13.03 17.33
N ALA A 136 13.81 -12.97 17.25
CA ALA A 136 14.59 -13.66 16.23
C ALA A 136 14.39 -15.18 16.29
N GLY A 137 14.50 -15.76 17.49
CA GLY A 137 14.31 -17.20 17.71
C GLY A 137 12.88 -17.66 17.39
N LYS A 138 11.86 -16.90 17.82
CA LYS A 138 10.45 -17.26 17.60
C LYS A 138 10.06 -17.28 16.12
N LEU A 139 10.61 -16.36 15.33
CA LEU A 139 10.25 -16.18 13.91
C LEU A 139 11.28 -16.76 12.93
N GLY A 140 12.39 -17.33 13.42
CA GLY A 140 13.46 -17.86 12.57
C GLY A 140 14.16 -16.80 11.72
N LEU A 141 14.22 -15.55 12.18
CA LEU A 141 14.76 -14.43 11.41
C LEU A 141 16.25 -14.21 11.66
N LYS A 142 17.02 -14.02 10.58
CA LYS A 142 18.43 -13.63 10.68
C LYS A 142 18.57 -12.26 11.42
N PRO A 143 19.55 -12.09 12.34
CA PRO A 143 19.66 -10.88 13.16
C PRO A 143 19.75 -9.56 12.37
N ALA A 144 20.44 -9.56 11.23
CA ALA A 144 20.57 -8.38 10.37
C ALA A 144 19.23 -7.96 9.76
N ASN A 145 18.47 -8.93 9.21
CA ASN A 145 17.16 -8.69 8.63
C ASN A 145 16.16 -8.19 9.70
N LEU A 146 16.13 -8.86 10.86
CA LEU A 146 15.28 -8.44 11.98
C LEU A 146 15.60 -7.01 12.43
N SER A 147 16.89 -6.64 12.52
CA SER A 147 17.27 -5.27 12.90
C SER A 147 16.72 -4.22 11.93
N ARG A 148 16.79 -4.50 10.62
CA ARG A 148 16.24 -3.62 9.59
C ARG A 148 14.72 -3.50 9.70
N ILE A 149 14.02 -4.62 9.85
CA ILE A 149 12.56 -4.65 9.98
C ILE A 149 12.11 -3.90 11.24
N LEU A 150 12.72 -4.18 12.40
CA LEU A 150 12.39 -3.50 13.67
C LEU A 150 12.69 -2.00 13.61
N HIS A 151 13.79 -1.59 12.96
CA HIS A 151 14.08 -0.18 12.75
C HIS A 151 13.01 0.50 11.90
N MET A 152 12.58 -0.13 10.80
CA MET A 152 11.49 0.36 9.95
C MET A 152 10.16 0.44 10.72
N MET A 153 9.83 -0.57 11.52
CA MET A 153 8.61 -0.60 12.34
C MET A 153 8.65 0.47 13.44
N ALA A 154 9.79 0.66 14.11
CA ALA A 154 9.97 1.72 15.11
C ALA A 154 9.86 3.10 14.47
N ASN A 155 10.44 3.24 13.27
CA ASN A 155 10.36 4.47 12.50
C ASN A 155 8.91 4.87 12.15
N ALA A 156 8.06 3.87 11.89
CA ALA A 156 6.64 4.02 11.62
C ALA A 156 5.75 3.95 12.87
N ARG A 157 6.36 3.95 14.06
CA ARG A 157 5.65 3.89 15.36
C ARG A 157 4.76 2.68 15.54
N LEU A 158 5.07 1.57 14.90
CA LEU A 158 4.34 0.34 15.13
C LEU A 158 4.87 -0.40 16.37
N VAL A 159 6.13 -0.14 16.71
CA VAL A 159 6.81 -0.66 17.89
C VAL A 159 7.62 0.44 18.54
N GLU A 160 7.85 0.30 19.84
CA GLU A 160 8.75 1.14 20.59
C GLU A 160 9.96 0.31 21.01
N ARG A 161 11.15 0.94 20.99
CA ARG A 161 12.40 0.30 21.38
C ARG A 161 12.85 0.86 22.72
N THR A 162 13.04 -0.02 23.68
CA THR A 162 13.69 0.28 24.97
C THR A 162 15.02 -0.47 25.06
N SER A 163 15.98 0.11 25.79
CA SER A 163 17.28 -0.53 26.03
C SER A 163 17.38 -0.89 27.50
N TYR A 164 17.67 -2.15 27.79
CA TYR A 164 17.97 -2.63 29.14
C TYR A 164 19.38 -3.20 29.13
N GLY A 165 20.34 -2.43 29.64
CA GLY A 165 21.76 -2.75 29.53
C GLY A 165 22.23 -2.84 28.08
N LYS A 166 22.81 -3.98 27.70
CA LYS A 166 23.30 -4.24 26.32
C LYS A 166 22.22 -4.81 25.39
N GLN A 167 21.02 -5.06 25.89
CA GLN A 167 19.94 -5.72 25.14
C GLN A 167 18.87 -4.72 24.69
N ALA A 168 18.43 -4.87 23.44
CA ALA A 168 17.31 -4.12 22.90
C ALA A 168 16.01 -4.90 23.10
N HIS A 169 15.03 -4.23 23.69
CA HIS A 169 13.69 -4.74 23.92
C HIS A 169 12.68 -3.94 23.10
N PHE A 170 11.59 -4.60 22.70
CA PHE A 170 10.56 -4.03 21.85
C PHE A 170 9.18 -4.33 22.42
N CYS A 171 8.31 -3.32 22.42
CA CYS A 171 6.89 -3.46 22.72
C CYS A 171 6.06 -2.92 21.55
N ILE A 172 4.83 -3.44 21.39
CA ILE A 172 3.89 -2.89 20.42
C ILE A 172 3.31 -1.59 20.95
N THR A 173 3.24 -0.56 20.11
CA THR A 173 2.60 0.71 20.46
C THR A 173 1.08 0.63 20.33
N ARG A 174 0.38 1.68 20.76
CA ARG A 174 -1.06 1.82 20.52
C ARG A 174 -1.36 1.87 19.02
N GLU A 175 -0.58 2.62 18.26
CA GLU A 175 -0.70 2.78 16.81
C GLU A 175 -0.47 1.45 16.09
N GLY A 176 0.56 0.70 16.50
CA GLY A 176 0.84 -0.64 15.98
C GLY A 176 -0.31 -1.61 16.23
N SER A 177 -0.92 -1.56 17.42
CA SER A 177 -2.09 -2.39 17.77
C SER A 177 -3.31 -2.04 16.91
N ILE A 178 -3.62 -0.76 16.75
CA ILE A 178 -4.74 -0.30 15.90
C ILE A 178 -4.51 -0.69 14.44
N ALA A 179 -3.28 -0.50 13.94
CA ALA A 179 -2.89 -0.83 12.58
C ALA A 179 -3.01 -2.35 12.30
N LEU A 180 -2.56 -3.18 13.24
CA LEU A 180 -2.71 -4.63 13.18
C LEU A 180 -4.19 -5.04 13.16
N SER A 181 -5.00 -4.54 14.09
CA SER A 181 -6.44 -4.87 14.15
C SER A 181 -7.19 -4.43 12.89
N LYS A 182 -6.87 -3.24 12.35
CA LYS A 182 -7.43 -2.76 11.08
C LYS A 182 -7.07 -3.68 9.92
N ARG A 183 -5.82 -4.16 9.85
CA ARG A 183 -5.35 -5.09 8.83
C ARG A 183 -6.05 -6.44 8.94
N GLU A 184 -6.18 -6.98 10.14
CA GLU A 184 -6.88 -8.25 10.39
C GLU A 184 -8.37 -8.15 10.05
N ALA A 185 -9.02 -7.04 10.41
CA ALA A 185 -10.41 -6.78 10.04
C ALA A 185 -10.60 -6.69 8.52
N ALA A 186 -9.65 -6.12 7.78
CA ALA A 186 -9.69 -6.04 6.33
C ALA A 186 -9.51 -7.41 5.63
N LEU A 187 -8.80 -8.35 6.26
CA LEU A 187 -8.57 -9.71 5.72
C LEU A 187 -9.72 -10.68 6.06
N ARG A 188 -10.45 -10.45 7.16
CA ARG A 188 -11.58 -11.28 7.59
C ARG A 188 -12.70 -11.46 6.55
N PRO A 189 -13.22 -10.42 5.86
CA PRO A 189 -14.28 -10.60 4.88
C PRO A 189 -13.84 -11.41 3.65
N ALA A 190 -12.55 -11.37 3.29
CA ALA A 190 -12.02 -12.24 2.24
C ALA A 190 -12.01 -13.72 2.66
N GLN A 191 -11.72 -14.00 3.92
CA GLN A 191 -11.73 -15.38 4.46
C GLN A 191 -13.15 -15.90 4.68
N ALA A 192 -14.10 -15.05 5.09
CA ALA A 192 -15.50 -15.43 5.25
C ALA A 192 -16.21 -15.71 3.91
N ALA A 193 -15.78 -15.07 2.83
CA ALA A 193 -16.32 -15.30 1.48
C ALA A 193 -15.75 -16.56 0.80
N ALA A 194 -14.55 -17.01 1.18
CA ALA A 194 -13.91 -18.19 0.60
C ALA A 194 -14.75 -19.49 0.66
N PRO A 195 -15.38 -19.88 1.79
CA PRO A 195 -16.21 -21.08 1.82
C PRO A 195 -17.46 -20.97 0.93
N MET A 196 -18.05 -19.77 0.80
CA MET A 196 -19.23 -19.57 -0.05
C MET A 196 -18.89 -19.72 -1.54
N VAL A 197 -17.72 -19.27 -1.97
CA VAL A 197 -17.22 -19.45 -3.35
C VAL A 197 -16.86 -20.93 -3.61
N GLN A 198 -16.26 -21.63 -2.63
CA GLN A 198 -15.96 -23.05 -2.75
C GLN A 198 -17.23 -23.92 -2.83
N GLN A 199 -18.26 -23.59 -2.05
CA GLN A 199 -19.56 -24.26 -2.11
C GLN A 199 -20.25 -24.04 -3.47
N SER A 200 -20.31 -22.79 -3.95
CA SER A 200 -20.88 -22.48 -5.25
C SER A 200 -20.14 -23.18 -6.41
N ALA A 201 -18.80 -23.25 -6.35
CA ALA A 201 -18.01 -23.98 -7.32
C ALA A 201 -18.23 -25.50 -7.26
N ALA A 202 -18.40 -26.06 -6.06
CA ALA A 202 -18.69 -27.48 -5.86
C ALA A 202 -20.09 -27.85 -6.38
N GLU A 203 -21.10 -27.00 -6.14
CA GLU A 203 -22.45 -27.15 -6.67
C GLU A 203 -22.47 -27.06 -8.19
N ALA A 204 -21.80 -26.06 -8.78
CA ALA A 204 -21.66 -25.93 -10.23
C ALA A 204 -20.97 -27.17 -10.85
N GLY A 205 -19.92 -27.68 -10.20
CA GLY A 205 -19.25 -28.91 -10.61
C GLY A 205 -20.12 -30.16 -10.49
N ALA A 206 -20.99 -30.24 -9.47
CA ALA A 206 -21.96 -31.32 -9.33
C ALA A 206 -23.03 -31.30 -10.44
N VAL A 207 -23.58 -30.12 -10.74
CA VAL A 207 -24.53 -29.92 -11.85
C VAL A 207 -23.90 -30.32 -13.18
N TYR A 208 -22.65 -29.89 -13.43
CA TYR A 208 -21.95 -30.25 -14.67
C TYR A 208 -21.72 -31.77 -14.79
N ARG A 209 -21.33 -32.44 -13.69
CA ARG A 209 -21.19 -33.92 -13.68
C ARG A 209 -22.53 -34.62 -13.91
N GLN A 210 -23.62 -34.11 -13.36
CA GLN A 210 -24.97 -34.63 -13.60
C GLN A 210 -25.33 -34.55 -15.09
N ILE A 211 -25.12 -33.38 -15.72
CA ILE A 211 -25.40 -33.15 -17.15
C ILE A 211 -24.59 -34.11 -18.04
N LEU A 212 -23.30 -34.29 -17.73
CA LEU A 212 -22.44 -35.23 -18.47
C LEU A 212 -22.88 -36.69 -18.29
N ALA A 213 -23.35 -37.07 -17.11
CA ALA A 213 -23.84 -38.42 -16.84
C ALA A 213 -25.15 -38.70 -17.61
N THR A 214 -26.09 -37.75 -17.64
CA THR A 214 -27.33 -37.89 -18.43
C THR A 214 -27.05 -37.95 -19.93
N ALA A 215 -26.12 -37.15 -20.43
CA ALA A 215 -25.72 -37.19 -21.85
C ALA A 215 -25.09 -38.53 -22.27
N ARG A 216 -24.39 -39.22 -21.35
CA ARG A 216 -23.85 -40.57 -21.57
C ARG A 216 -24.93 -41.66 -21.61
N HIS A 217 -26.02 -41.52 -20.87
CA HIS A 217 -27.09 -42.51 -20.89
C HIS A 217 -27.95 -42.42 -22.15
N ASP A 218 -28.25 -41.21 -22.61
CA ASP A 218 -29.05 -41.03 -23.84
C ASP A 218 -28.31 -41.52 -25.09
N SER A 219 -26.98 -41.40 -25.11
CA SER A 219 -26.14 -41.95 -26.18
C SER A 219 -26.00 -43.47 -26.15
N GLN A 220 -26.29 -44.13 -25.02
CA GLN A 220 -26.36 -45.60 -24.95
C GLN A 220 -27.74 -46.15 -25.32
N LEU A 221 -28.82 -45.43 -25.04
CA LEU A 221 -30.18 -45.83 -25.43
C LEU A 221 -30.40 -45.78 -26.95
N THR A 222 -29.67 -44.91 -27.67
CA THR A 222 -29.70 -44.86 -29.15
C THR A 222 -28.99 -46.05 -29.81
N LEU A 223 -28.16 -46.81 -29.08
CA LEU A 223 -27.48 -48.00 -29.61
C LEU A 223 -28.26 -49.31 -29.35
N ALA A 224 -29.24 -49.32 -28.44
CA ALA A 224 -29.97 -50.53 -28.04
C ALA A 224 -31.28 -50.77 -28.78
N HIS A 225 -31.86 -49.74 -29.43
CA HIS A 225 -33.03 -49.91 -30.29
C HIS A 225 -32.57 -49.94 -31.74
N GLY A 226 -32.42 -51.17 -32.27
CA GLY A 226 -32.11 -51.46 -33.67
C GLY A 226 -33.21 -51.03 -34.63
N ASN A 227 -33.43 -49.72 -34.74
CA ASN A 227 -34.10 -49.12 -35.87
C ASN A 227 -33.04 -48.63 -36.85
N ILE A 228 -33.03 -49.29 -38.00
CA ILE A 228 -32.40 -48.86 -39.24
C ILE A 228 -32.97 -47.47 -39.55
N LEU A 229 -32.27 -46.42 -39.15
CA LEU A 229 -32.42 -45.11 -39.75
C LEU A 229 -31.70 -45.12 -41.10
N PRO A 230 -32.27 -44.47 -42.12
CA PRO A 230 -31.67 -44.43 -43.44
C PRO A 230 -30.31 -43.75 -43.36
N ASP A 231 -29.43 -44.27 -44.19
CA ASP A 231 -28.13 -43.75 -44.55
C ASP A 231 -28.16 -42.21 -44.75
N LEU A 232 -27.94 -41.49 -43.66
CA LEU A 232 -27.54 -40.09 -43.67
C LEU A 232 -26.05 -40.09 -43.41
N THR A 233 -25.32 -40.33 -44.49
CA THR A 233 -23.93 -39.96 -44.68
C THR A 233 -23.79 -38.44 -44.50
N TYR A 234 -23.77 -38.00 -43.24
CA TYR A 234 -23.18 -36.73 -42.91
C TYR A 234 -21.66 -36.94 -42.82
N PRO A 235 -20.87 -36.14 -43.56
CA PRO A 235 -19.42 -36.23 -43.46
C PRO A 235 -19.02 -35.89 -42.03
N MET A 236 -18.36 -36.84 -41.37
CA MET A 236 -17.65 -36.62 -40.12
C MET A 236 -16.74 -35.41 -40.32
N PRO A 237 -16.90 -34.31 -39.55
CA PRO A 237 -15.88 -33.29 -39.51
C PRO A 237 -14.68 -33.92 -38.81
N THR A 238 -13.62 -34.08 -39.58
CA THR A 238 -12.29 -34.35 -39.06
C THR A 238 -11.99 -33.41 -37.90
N ALA A 239 -11.39 -33.97 -36.85
CA ALA A 239 -10.99 -33.30 -35.63
C ALA A 239 -10.22 -32.00 -35.91
N ASP A 240 -10.93 -30.88 -35.89
CA ASP A 240 -10.32 -29.56 -35.85
C ASP A 240 -11.17 -28.65 -34.94
N PRO A 241 -10.74 -28.42 -33.68
CA PRO A 241 -11.47 -27.60 -32.73
C PRO A 241 -11.57 -26.10 -33.13
N GLY A 242 -10.95 -25.67 -34.23
CA GLY A 242 -11.01 -24.29 -34.73
C GLY A 242 -12.29 -23.90 -35.49
N LEU A 243 -13.00 -24.85 -36.11
CA LEU A 243 -14.11 -24.53 -37.04
C LEU A 243 -15.47 -24.30 -36.38
N GLY A 244 -15.72 -24.88 -35.19
CA GLY A 244 -16.96 -24.66 -34.44
C GLY A 244 -17.12 -23.23 -33.92
N LEU A 245 -16.00 -22.58 -33.59
CA LEU A 245 -15.97 -21.22 -33.04
C LEU A 245 -16.11 -20.15 -34.15
N MET A 246 -15.56 -20.42 -35.34
CA MET A 246 -15.74 -19.56 -36.52
C MET A 246 -17.20 -19.53 -37.00
N ASN A 247 -17.91 -20.66 -37.02
CA ASN A 247 -19.32 -20.68 -37.42
C ASN A 247 -20.26 -19.98 -36.41
N LEU A 248 -19.90 -19.98 -35.12
CA LEU A 248 -20.62 -19.24 -34.09
C LEU A 248 -20.37 -17.72 -34.20
N LEU A 249 -19.12 -17.31 -34.48
CA LEU A 249 -18.75 -15.91 -34.68
C LEU A 249 -19.33 -15.32 -35.97
N GLN A 250 -19.39 -16.10 -37.06
CA GLN A 250 -20.02 -15.69 -38.32
C GLN A 250 -21.54 -15.49 -38.17
N ARG A 251 -22.20 -16.27 -37.31
CA ARG A 251 -23.63 -16.12 -37.01
C ARG A 251 -23.94 -14.91 -36.11
N LEU A 252 -23.04 -14.56 -35.19
CA LEU A 252 -23.15 -13.36 -34.37
C LEU A 252 -22.86 -12.07 -35.16
N ALA A 253 -22.01 -12.15 -36.19
CA ALA A 253 -21.72 -11.02 -37.09
C ALA A 253 -22.88 -10.68 -38.06
N ASN A 254 -23.81 -11.61 -38.29
CA ASN A 254 -24.93 -11.45 -39.22
C ASN A 254 -26.28 -11.13 -38.54
N LEU A 255 -26.27 -10.73 -37.26
CA LEU A 255 -27.50 -10.24 -36.60
C LEU A 255 -27.93 -8.89 -37.19
N PRO A 256 -29.21 -8.71 -37.55
CA PRO A 256 -29.69 -7.43 -38.09
C PRO A 256 -29.50 -6.32 -37.05
N ALA A 257 -28.95 -5.19 -37.49
CA ALA A 257 -28.73 -4.04 -36.63
C ALA A 257 -30.06 -3.56 -36.02
N PRO A 258 -30.07 -3.19 -34.72
CA PRO A 258 -31.28 -2.67 -34.08
C PRO A 258 -31.71 -1.35 -34.74
N PRO A 259 -33.02 -1.05 -34.79
CA PRO A 259 -33.54 0.14 -35.44
C PRO A 259 -32.97 1.40 -34.77
N THR A 260 -32.49 2.32 -35.62
CA THR A 260 -31.99 3.63 -35.22
C THR A 260 -33.09 4.42 -34.52
N PRO A 261 -32.85 4.99 -33.32
CA PRO A 261 -33.85 5.82 -32.65
C PRO A 261 -34.09 7.10 -33.45
N THR A 262 -35.37 7.37 -33.68
CA THR A 262 -35.89 8.58 -34.34
C THR A 262 -35.53 9.82 -33.51
N PRO A 263 -35.08 10.93 -34.12
CA PRO A 263 -34.74 12.15 -33.40
C PRO A 263 -35.99 12.82 -32.82
N THR A 264 -36.02 12.99 -31.51
CA THR A 264 -37.03 13.78 -30.78
C THR A 264 -36.81 15.28 -31.06
N PRO A 265 -37.87 16.08 -31.33
CA PRO A 265 -37.74 17.51 -31.56
C PRO A 265 -37.27 18.27 -30.29
N PRO A 266 -36.60 19.42 -30.45
CA PRO A 266 -36.02 20.18 -29.35
C PRO A 266 -37.09 20.83 -28.46
N ALA A 267 -36.97 20.64 -27.16
CA ALA A 267 -37.76 21.33 -26.15
C ALA A 267 -37.27 22.78 -25.96
N THR A 268 -38.22 23.69 -25.86
CA THR A 268 -38.06 25.13 -25.59
C THR A 268 -37.31 25.38 -24.27
N PRO A 269 -36.34 26.32 -24.21
CA PRO A 269 -35.57 26.55 -22.99
C PRO A 269 -36.34 27.38 -21.94
N PRO A 270 -36.27 27.02 -20.65
CA PRO A 270 -36.65 27.90 -19.55
C PRO A 270 -35.55 28.96 -19.25
N PRO A 271 -35.91 30.08 -18.60
CA PRO A 271 -35.00 31.18 -18.34
C PRO A 271 -33.88 30.83 -17.36
N THR A 272 -32.73 31.41 -17.68
CA THR A 272 -31.40 31.32 -17.06
C THR A 272 -31.37 31.66 -15.57
N GLN A 273 -30.90 30.74 -14.73
CA GLN A 273 -30.19 31.04 -13.49
C GLN A 273 -28.95 30.15 -13.31
N ALA A 274 -27.83 30.82 -13.03
CA ALA A 274 -26.54 30.41 -12.46
C ALA A 274 -25.87 29.07 -12.85
N GLN A 275 -24.59 29.20 -13.20
CA GLN A 275 -23.66 28.18 -13.68
C GLN A 275 -23.30 27.05 -12.69
N PRO A 276 -22.67 25.96 -13.18
CA PRO A 276 -23.05 24.58 -12.86
C PRO A 276 -22.12 23.84 -11.90
N ALA A 277 -22.68 22.77 -11.34
CA ALA A 277 -21.97 21.66 -10.73
C ALA A 277 -21.01 20.96 -11.72
N ARG A 278 -19.89 20.48 -11.17
CA ARG A 278 -18.81 19.77 -11.86
C ARG A 278 -19.32 18.56 -12.66
N LYS A 279 -18.89 18.46 -13.92
CA LYS A 279 -19.09 17.32 -14.83
C LYS A 279 -18.46 16.04 -14.26
N ILE A 280 -19.29 15.01 -14.13
CA ILE A 280 -18.87 13.62 -13.91
C ILE A 280 -18.67 12.99 -15.30
N TRP A 281 -17.45 12.53 -15.57
CA TRP A 281 -17.13 11.78 -16.78
C TRP A 281 -17.50 10.31 -16.58
N ARG A 282 -18.41 9.78 -17.41
CA ARG A 282 -18.61 8.33 -17.54
C ARG A 282 -17.77 7.83 -18.73
N LYS A 283 -16.68 7.11 -18.44
CA LYS A 283 -15.93 6.35 -19.46
C LYS A 283 -16.78 5.17 -19.92
N ARG A 284 -16.89 4.98 -21.25
CA ARG A 284 -17.30 3.71 -21.88
C ARG A 284 -16.02 3.04 -22.37
N CYS A 285 -15.81 1.77 -21.99
CA CYS A 285 -14.73 0.95 -22.51
C CYS A 285 -15.30 0.00 -23.57
N TYR A 286 -14.62 -0.11 -24.70
CA TYR A 286 -14.84 -1.12 -25.72
C TYR A 286 -13.67 -2.10 -25.69
N ALA A 287 -13.93 -3.40 -25.80
CA ALA A 287 -12.92 -4.42 -25.99
C ALA A 287 -12.94 -4.87 -27.45
N VAL A 288 -11.78 -4.81 -28.12
CA VAL A 288 -11.55 -5.42 -29.43
C VAL A 288 -10.37 -6.36 -29.24
N GLN A 289 -10.55 -7.64 -29.53
CA GLN A 289 -9.48 -8.64 -29.45
C GLN A 289 -9.16 -9.14 -30.86
N VAL A 290 -7.90 -8.98 -31.25
CA VAL A 290 -7.33 -9.47 -32.51
C VAL A 290 -6.52 -10.73 -32.18
N ALA A 291 -6.73 -11.80 -32.93
CA ALA A 291 -5.94 -13.02 -32.83
C ALA A 291 -4.88 -13.07 -33.95
N PRO A 292 -3.64 -13.49 -33.67
CA PRO A 292 -2.80 -14.07 -34.70
C PRO A 292 -2.80 -15.60 -34.60
N VAL A 293 -3.12 -16.21 -35.73
CA VAL A 293 -2.88 -17.62 -36.05
C VAL A 293 -1.45 -17.75 -36.57
N HIS A 294 -0.66 -18.71 -36.06
CA HIS A 294 0.17 -19.53 -36.94
C HIS A 294 0.54 -20.87 -36.32
N ASP A 295 0.51 -21.86 -37.21
CA ASP A 295 0.69 -23.28 -37.01
C ASP A 295 2.05 -23.69 -37.61
N LYS A 296 2.89 -24.36 -36.80
CA LYS A 296 3.62 -25.62 -37.08
C LYS A 296 4.96 -25.71 -36.36
N ALA A 297 5.05 -26.76 -35.54
CA ALA A 297 6.22 -27.58 -35.21
C ALA A 297 7.48 -26.90 -34.64
N LEU A 298 7.73 -27.07 -33.33
CA LEU A 298 8.80 -27.95 -32.83
C LEU A 298 8.78 -28.03 -31.28
N ASP A 299 9.26 -29.17 -30.80
CA ASP A 299 9.45 -29.57 -29.42
C ASP A 299 10.32 -28.64 -28.56
N ALA A 300 10.13 -28.80 -27.24
CA ALA A 300 11.00 -28.40 -26.14
C ALA A 300 11.16 -26.90 -25.89
N HIS A 301 10.36 -26.34 -24.96
CA HIS A 301 10.80 -25.47 -23.86
C HIS A 301 9.63 -25.20 -22.90
N ARG A 302 9.88 -25.31 -21.59
CA ARG A 302 8.88 -25.04 -20.52
C ARG A 302 8.52 -23.55 -20.50
N ALA A 303 7.35 -23.20 -21.00
CA ALA A 303 6.74 -21.89 -20.75
C ALA A 303 6.13 -21.86 -19.34
N HIS A 304 6.60 -20.97 -18.47
CA HIS A 304 6.00 -20.71 -17.17
C HIS A 304 4.94 -19.62 -17.30
N LEU A 305 3.68 -19.99 -17.09
CA LEU A 305 2.56 -19.04 -17.00
C LEU A 305 2.52 -18.46 -15.58
N PHE A 306 2.81 -17.17 -15.44
CA PHE A 306 2.62 -16.43 -14.18
C PHE A 306 1.35 -15.59 -14.27
N VAL A 307 0.44 -15.80 -13.32
CA VAL A 307 -0.78 -14.99 -13.17
C VAL A 307 -0.58 -14.13 -11.93
N GLU A 308 -0.30 -12.84 -12.12
CA GLU A 308 -0.24 -11.88 -11.02
C GLU A 308 -1.60 -11.20 -10.81
N PRO A 309 -2.13 -11.14 -9.58
CA PRO A 309 -3.33 -10.36 -9.30
C PRO A 309 -2.99 -8.87 -9.24
N VAL A 310 -3.43 -8.09 -10.23
CA VAL A 310 -3.37 -6.63 -10.18
C VAL A 310 -4.38 -6.13 -9.15
N GLN A 311 -3.87 -5.66 -8.02
CA GLN A 311 -4.67 -5.12 -6.93
C GLN A 311 -5.04 -3.66 -7.23
N GLN A 312 -6.22 -3.46 -7.83
CA GLN A 312 -7.17 -2.34 -7.67
C GLN A 312 -7.87 -1.96 -8.99
N GLN A 313 -9.05 -2.53 -9.23
CA GLN A 313 -10.32 -1.80 -9.45
C GLN A 313 -11.46 -2.80 -9.62
N LYS A 314 -12.69 -2.42 -9.23
CA LYS A 314 -13.90 -3.26 -9.12
C LYS A 314 -14.48 -3.77 -10.45
N SER A 315 -13.65 -4.11 -11.43
CA SER A 315 -14.08 -4.77 -12.67
C SER A 315 -12.99 -5.74 -13.09
N GLY A 316 -13.31 -7.03 -13.09
CA GLY A 316 -12.36 -8.10 -13.44
C GLY A 316 -11.91 -7.98 -14.88
N HIS A 317 -10.69 -7.53 -15.10
CA HIS A 317 -9.95 -7.64 -16.35
C HIS A 317 -8.59 -8.25 -16.02
N PHE A 318 -8.14 -9.20 -16.84
CA PHE A 318 -6.82 -9.82 -16.75
C PHE A 318 -5.98 -9.33 -17.93
N MET A 319 -4.73 -8.94 -17.68
CA MET A 319 -3.73 -8.74 -18.73
C MET A 319 -2.85 -9.98 -18.81
N LEU A 320 -2.75 -10.58 -19.99
CA LEU A 320 -1.78 -11.61 -20.31
C LEU A 320 -0.51 -10.94 -20.81
N HIS A 321 0.58 -11.09 -20.05
CA HIS A 321 1.91 -10.74 -20.53
C HIS A 321 2.59 -12.01 -21.01
N ALA A 322 2.91 -12.08 -22.30
CA ALA A 322 3.81 -13.08 -22.85
C ALA A 322 5.21 -12.49 -22.88
N TYR A 323 6.14 -13.10 -22.15
CA TYR A 323 7.57 -12.78 -22.25
C TYR A 323 8.25 -13.84 -23.11
N LYS A 324 9.03 -13.39 -24.08
CA LYS A 324 9.96 -14.22 -24.83
C LYS A 324 11.36 -13.91 -24.29
N GLU A 325 11.99 -14.91 -23.70
CA GLU A 325 13.37 -14.80 -23.21
C GLU A 325 14.29 -14.97 -24.42
N GLU A 326 14.93 -13.89 -24.87
CA GLU A 326 15.96 -13.94 -25.90
C GLU A 326 17.32 -14.05 -25.20
N ASN A 327 17.93 -15.24 -25.31
CA ASN A 327 19.31 -15.46 -24.89
C ASN A 327 20.24 -14.84 -25.94
N GLU A 328 20.68 -13.60 -25.69
CA GLU A 328 21.91 -13.07 -26.29
C GLU A 328 23.09 -13.39 -25.38
N ASN A 329 23.91 -14.37 -25.77
CA ASN A 329 25.35 -14.42 -25.48
C ASN A 329 26.00 -15.60 -26.24
N HIS A 330 26.32 -15.36 -27.50
CA HIS A 330 27.48 -15.96 -28.15
C HIS A 330 28.21 -14.84 -28.87
N VAL A 331 29.40 -14.52 -28.37
CA VAL A 331 30.43 -13.76 -29.06
C VAL A 331 31.59 -14.73 -29.24
N ASP A 332 32.01 -14.87 -30.49
CA ASP A 332 33.16 -15.66 -30.94
C ASP A 332 34.50 -15.21 -30.32
#